data_AF-A0A352J1Q5-F1
#
_entry.id   AF-A0A352J1Q5-F1
#
_cell.length_a   1.000
_cell.length_b   1.000
_cell.length_c   1.000
_cell.angle_alpha   90.00
_cell.angle_beta   90.00
_cell.angle_gamma   90.00
#
_symmetry.space_group_name_H-M   'P 1'
#
loop_
_entity.id
_entity.type
_entity.pdbx_description
1 polymer ?
#
loop_
_entity_poly.entity_id
_entity_poly.type
_entity_poly.pdbx_seq_one_letter_code
_entity_poly.pdbx_strand_id
1 'polypeptide(L)'
;VHGTYLRVTKRLNDTTLQARYMHPQAWGFKWGETGDSVQFVESEKMERVGSHFNTITSIKAVDKPTEFGAKEFEITFAATLPQEISETGKFGIENLTWTPEVVFSDNIIRNNRARGALFSTPKRVICENNLFDHTHGTAILLCGDCNGWYETGACKEVIIRNNRFINALTATYQFTNAVISIYPEIPNLKDQQQFFHSGIVIENNTFETFDRPLVYAKSTDGLIFRNNTVTYNTEFEPFHWNKHPFFFERVSNVLIENNRFENGWDAEKDIRTENSAEDAITVK
;
A
#
# COMPACT_ATOMS: atom_id res chain seq x y z
N VAL A 1 -2.90 9.33 0.88
CA VAL A 1 -3.38 9.29 2.27
C VAL A 1 -2.68 8.15 2.97
N HIS A 2 -1.86 8.47 3.96
CA HIS A 2 -1.07 7.51 4.72
C HIS A 2 -0.84 8.01 6.15
N GLY A 3 -0.49 7.11 7.06
CA GLY A 3 0.10 7.46 8.36
C GLY A 3 1.62 7.49 8.30
N THR A 4 2.30 7.57 9.44
CA THR A 4 3.76 7.50 9.49
C THR A 4 4.24 6.58 10.60
N TYR A 5 5.19 5.70 10.28
CA TYR A 5 5.75 4.76 11.25
C TYR A 5 6.76 5.51 12.11
N LEU A 6 6.74 5.26 13.42
CA LEU A 6 7.93 5.49 14.24
C LEU A 6 8.78 4.24 14.23
N ARG A 7 10.08 4.37 13.98
CA ARG A 7 11.01 3.24 14.12
C ARG A 7 11.40 3.08 15.58
N VAL A 8 11.32 1.88 16.11
CA VAL A 8 11.85 1.53 17.44
C VAL A 8 13.37 1.72 17.44
N THR A 9 13.86 2.53 18.36
CA THR A 9 15.29 2.82 18.54
C THR A 9 15.85 2.22 19.82
N LYS A 10 14.99 1.97 20.83
CA LYS A 10 15.40 1.39 22.12
C LYS A 10 14.23 0.74 22.86
N ARG A 11 14.45 -0.42 23.49
CA ARG A 11 13.56 -0.95 24.53
C ARG A 11 14.06 -0.53 25.91
N LEU A 12 13.20 0.15 26.69
CA LEU A 12 13.57 0.59 28.04
C LEU A 12 13.15 -0.42 29.11
N ASN A 13 12.00 -1.05 28.93
CA ASN A 13 11.48 -2.12 29.78
C ASN A 13 10.42 -2.92 29.00
N ASP A 14 9.65 -3.76 29.67
CA ASP A 14 8.64 -4.64 29.06
C ASP A 14 7.44 -3.93 28.45
N THR A 15 7.24 -2.66 28.75
CA THR A 15 6.09 -1.86 28.31
C THR A 15 6.47 -0.53 27.70
N THR A 16 7.76 -0.17 27.65
CA THR A 16 8.21 1.15 27.21
C THR A 16 9.28 1.04 26.13
N LEU A 17 9.08 1.76 25.02
CA LEU A 17 10.03 1.92 23.92
C LEU A 17 10.40 3.39 23.73
N GLN A 18 11.59 3.63 23.19
CA GLN A 18 11.89 4.86 22.46
C GLN A 18 11.77 4.58 20.96
N ALA A 19 11.19 5.53 20.24
CA ALA A 19 10.97 5.44 18.81
C ALA A 19 11.14 6.80 18.12
N ARG A 20 11.48 6.78 16.83
CA ARG A 20 11.89 7.98 16.08
C ARG A 20 11.22 8.07 14.71
N TYR A 21 10.88 9.29 14.30
CA TYR A 21 10.60 9.61 12.89
C TYR A 21 11.86 9.45 12.04
N MET A 22 11.79 8.63 11.00
CA MET A 22 12.99 8.30 10.21
C MET A 22 13.15 9.17 8.97
N HIS A 23 12.06 9.46 8.25
CA HIS A 23 12.16 10.25 7.03
C HIS A 23 12.43 11.73 7.34
N PRO A 24 13.42 12.39 6.70
CA PRO A 24 13.81 13.77 7.03
C PRO A 24 12.71 14.82 6.88
N GLN A 25 11.63 14.49 6.16
CA GLN A 25 10.49 15.38 5.91
C GLN A 25 9.22 14.98 6.68
N ALA A 26 9.27 13.99 7.58
CA ALA A 26 8.10 13.40 8.23
C ALA A 26 8.08 13.56 9.76
N TRP A 27 8.69 14.61 10.33
CA TRP A 27 8.82 14.80 11.78
C TRP A 27 8.35 16.19 12.24
N GLY A 28 8.27 16.36 13.56
CA GLY A 28 8.01 17.66 14.20
C GLY A 28 6.56 17.92 14.57
N PHE A 29 5.71 16.89 14.49
CA PHE A 29 4.31 16.92 14.90
C PHE A 29 3.98 15.75 15.83
N LYS A 30 2.85 15.86 16.54
CA LYS A 30 2.32 14.82 17.43
C LYS A 30 2.12 13.52 16.65
N TRP A 31 2.59 12.40 17.19
CA TRP A 31 2.44 11.09 16.55
C TRP A 31 1.24 10.28 17.08
N GLY A 32 0.90 10.49 18.34
CA GLY A 32 -0.21 9.84 19.02
C GLY A 32 -0.43 10.38 20.42
N GLU A 33 -1.39 9.81 21.13
CA GLU A 33 -1.78 10.18 22.49
C GLU A 33 -2.20 9.01 23.35
N THR A 34 -2.31 9.25 24.66
CA THR A 34 -2.85 8.28 25.60
C THR A 34 -4.25 7.84 25.16
N GLY A 35 -4.47 6.52 25.11
CA GLY A 35 -5.70 5.90 24.63
C GLY A 35 -5.62 5.41 23.19
N ASP A 36 -4.64 5.84 22.39
CA ASP A 36 -4.51 5.39 21.02
C ASP A 36 -4.15 3.90 20.93
N SER A 37 -4.86 3.19 20.05
CA SER A 37 -4.52 1.84 19.63
C SER A 37 -3.37 1.84 18.62
N VAL A 38 -2.39 0.95 18.83
CA VAL A 38 -1.20 0.79 17.98
C VAL A 38 -0.95 -0.66 17.62
N GLN A 39 -0.17 -0.86 16.56
CA GLN A 39 0.45 -2.15 16.23
C GLN A 39 1.93 -2.00 15.92
N PHE A 40 2.62 -3.13 15.85
CA PHE A 40 4.03 -3.22 15.54
C PHE A 40 4.25 -4.05 14.28
N VAL A 41 5.23 -3.65 13.48
CA VAL A 41 5.61 -4.29 12.22
C VAL A 41 7.11 -4.53 12.18
N GLU A 42 7.52 -5.71 11.71
CA GLU A 42 8.90 -6.01 11.36
C GLU A 42 9.16 -5.50 9.93
N SER A 43 10.18 -4.67 9.75
CA SER A 43 10.35 -3.87 8.53
C SER A 43 10.84 -4.65 7.32
N GLU A 44 11.61 -5.74 7.48
CA GLU A 44 12.17 -6.50 6.35
C GLU A 44 11.09 -7.28 5.60
N LYS A 45 10.16 -7.89 6.34
CA LYS A 45 9.04 -8.65 5.76
C LYS A 45 7.73 -7.85 5.75
N MET A 46 7.70 -6.65 6.33
CA MET A 46 6.50 -5.85 6.57
C MET A 46 5.38 -6.65 7.25
N GLU A 47 5.75 -7.52 8.19
CA GLU A 47 4.82 -8.38 8.90
C GLU A 47 4.47 -7.80 10.26
N ARG A 48 3.21 -7.98 10.66
CA ARG A 48 2.80 -7.63 12.01
C ARG A 48 3.52 -8.51 13.02
N VAL A 49 4.05 -7.88 14.07
CA VAL A 49 4.67 -8.56 15.21
C VAL A 49 3.58 -8.93 16.22
N GLY A 50 3.38 -10.23 16.42
CA GLY A 50 2.32 -10.77 17.28
C GLY A 50 0.91 -10.54 16.73
N SER A 51 -0.10 -10.99 17.49
CA SER A 51 -1.51 -10.98 17.08
C SER A 51 -2.36 -9.90 17.75
N HIS A 52 -1.82 -9.13 18.70
CA HIS A 52 -2.59 -8.19 19.53
C HIS A 52 -2.25 -6.73 19.22
N PHE A 53 -3.24 -5.86 19.37
CA PHE A 53 -3.02 -4.41 19.40
C PHE A 53 -2.60 -4.01 20.81
N ASN A 54 -1.94 -2.87 20.94
CA ASN A 54 -1.60 -2.30 22.24
C ASN A 54 -2.18 -0.89 22.35
N THR A 55 -2.25 -0.36 23.56
CA THR A 55 -2.79 0.98 23.82
C THR A 55 -1.70 1.85 24.43
N ILE A 56 -1.52 3.07 23.92
CA ILE A 56 -0.59 4.04 24.50
C ILE A 56 -1.15 4.48 25.87
N THR A 57 -0.35 4.34 26.92
CA THR A 57 -0.67 4.87 28.26
C THR A 57 0.04 6.19 28.53
N SER A 58 1.21 6.39 27.93
CA SER A 58 1.97 7.64 27.99
C SER A 58 2.82 7.81 26.74
N ILE A 59 2.93 9.03 26.25
CA ILE A 59 3.85 9.42 25.17
C ILE A 59 4.44 10.79 25.48
N LYS A 60 5.77 10.93 25.37
CA LYS A 60 6.46 12.21 25.56
C LYS A 60 7.63 12.34 24.59
N ALA A 61 7.91 13.55 24.14
CA ALA A 61 9.13 13.86 23.40
C ALA A 61 10.36 13.63 24.30
N VAL A 62 11.45 13.12 23.74
CA VAL A 62 12.73 12.95 24.47
C VAL A 62 13.82 13.89 23.98
N ASP A 63 13.73 14.38 22.74
CA ASP A 63 14.72 15.28 22.14
C ASP A 63 14.30 16.77 22.19
N LYS A 64 13.08 17.05 22.65
CA LYS A 64 12.51 18.40 22.78
C LYS A 64 11.65 18.52 24.05
N PRO A 65 11.40 19.75 24.55
CA PRO A 65 10.51 19.96 25.70
C PRO A 65 9.03 19.59 25.45
N THR A 66 8.60 19.58 24.18
CA THR A 66 7.25 19.24 23.73
C THR A 66 7.34 18.46 22.42
N GLU A 67 6.23 17.91 21.94
CA GLU A 67 6.11 17.23 20.65
C GLU A 67 6.41 18.14 19.44
N PHE A 68 6.31 19.47 19.61
CA PHE A 68 6.57 20.41 18.53
C PHE A 68 8.05 20.41 18.14
N GLY A 69 8.32 19.98 16.91
CA GLY A 69 9.69 19.81 16.43
C GLY A 69 10.43 18.60 17.02
N ALA A 70 9.74 17.69 17.70
CA ALA A 70 10.34 16.46 18.20
C ALA A 70 10.56 15.44 17.08
N LYS A 71 11.66 14.70 17.19
CA LYS A 71 11.92 13.52 16.34
C LYS A 71 11.75 12.22 17.09
N GLU A 72 11.92 12.24 18.41
CA GLU A 72 11.98 11.05 19.24
C GLU A 72 10.96 11.10 20.37
N PHE A 73 10.35 9.95 20.61
CA PHE A 73 9.34 9.78 21.64
C PHE A 73 9.68 8.58 22.52
N GLU A 74 9.45 8.71 23.81
CA GLU A 74 9.32 7.60 24.74
C GLU A 74 7.83 7.29 24.90
N ILE A 75 7.46 6.04 24.60
CA ILE A 75 6.09 5.58 24.52
C ILE A 75 5.94 4.39 25.46
N THR A 76 4.99 4.50 26.39
CA THR A 76 4.60 3.40 27.28
C THR A 76 3.25 2.84 26.85
N PHE A 77 3.14 1.52 26.89
CA PHE A 77 1.97 0.77 26.44
C PHE A 77 1.29 0.05 27.61
N ALA A 78 0.01 -0.30 27.43
CA ALA A 78 -0.78 -0.94 28.46
C ALA A 78 -0.42 -2.42 28.69
N ALA A 79 -0.04 -3.13 27.63
CA ALA A 79 0.35 -4.54 27.67
C ALA A 79 1.85 -4.73 27.42
N THR A 80 2.40 -5.81 27.99
CA THR A 80 3.79 -6.24 27.75
C THR A 80 4.05 -6.47 26.25
N LEU A 81 5.19 -5.98 25.79
CA LEU A 81 5.66 -6.09 24.42
C LEU A 81 6.26 -7.48 24.15
N PRO A 82 5.99 -8.08 22.96
CA PRO A 82 6.73 -9.25 22.49
C PRO A 82 8.24 -9.08 22.67
N GLN A 83 8.94 -10.14 23.10
CA GLN A 83 10.36 -10.06 23.43
C GLN A 83 11.23 -9.68 22.23
N GLU A 84 10.81 -10.06 21.02
CA GLU A 84 11.53 -9.73 19.79
C GLU A 84 11.60 -8.23 19.50
N ILE A 85 10.61 -7.42 19.93
CA ILE A 85 10.61 -5.97 19.72
C ILE A 85 11.71 -5.35 20.58
N SER A 86 12.77 -4.89 19.93
CA SER A 86 13.99 -4.33 20.56
C SER A 86 14.80 -3.49 19.57
N GLU A 87 15.84 -2.81 20.08
CA GLU A 87 16.78 -2.01 19.27
C GLU A 87 17.63 -2.80 18.28
N THR A 88 17.77 -4.12 18.47
CA THR A 88 18.60 -4.95 17.59
C THR A 88 17.86 -5.34 16.31
N GLY A 89 16.53 -5.30 16.31
CA GLY A 89 15.70 -5.53 15.14
C GLY A 89 15.28 -4.25 14.42
N LYS A 90 14.51 -4.42 13.34
CA LYS A 90 13.90 -3.31 12.59
C LYS A 90 12.40 -3.37 12.79
N PHE A 91 11.91 -2.54 13.70
CA PHE A 91 10.49 -2.50 14.03
C PHE A 91 9.92 -1.10 13.83
N GLY A 92 8.75 -1.05 13.21
CA GLY A 92 7.90 0.14 13.13
C GLY A 92 6.75 0.05 14.11
N ILE A 93 6.31 1.20 14.60
CA ILE A 93 5.08 1.38 15.36
C ILE A 93 4.10 2.14 14.48
N GLU A 94 2.88 1.63 14.36
CA GLU A 94 1.78 2.25 13.62
C GLU A 94 0.66 2.66 14.55
N ASN A 95 0.19 3.90 14.40
CA ASN A 95 -0.98 4.41 15.10
C ASN A 95 -2.25 4.10 14.28
N LEU A 96 -3.06 3.19 14.79
CA LEU A 96 -4.30 2.73 14.13
C LEU A 96 -5.48 3.68 14.39
N THR A 97 -5.40 4.46 15.46
CA THR A 97 -6.43 5.44 15.81
C THR A 97 -6.41 6.59 14.82
N TRP A 98 -5.22 7.09 14.51
CA TRP A 98 -4.98 8.24 13.63
C TRP A 98 -4.87 7.84 12.15
N THR A 99 -5.70 6.87 11.77
CA THR A 99 -5.84 6.38 10.40
C THR A 99 -7.26 6.70 9.91
N PRO A 100 -7.43 7.34 8.74
CA PRO A 100 -8.76 7.68 8.20
C PRO A 100 -9.34 6.59 7.30
N GLU A 101 -10.67 6.51 7.25
CA GLU A 101 -11.39 6.00 6.07
C GLU A 101 -11.28 7.04 4.95
N VAL A 102 -11.30 6.59 3.69
CA VAL A 102 -11.13 7.47 2.53
C VAL A 102 -12.28 7.28 1.56
N VAL A 103 -12.90 8.39 1.18
CA VAL A 103 -13.77 8.49 0.01
C VAL A 103 -13.10 9.44 -0.97
N PHE A 104 -12.73 8.94 -2.14
CA PHE A 104 -12.12 9.68 -3.23
C PHE A 104 -13.01 9.51 -4.46
N SER A 105 -13.97 10.42 -4.64
CA SER A 105 -14.98 10.31 -5.69
C SER A 105 -15.19 11.57 -6.50
N ASP A 106 -15.63 11.38 -7.75
CA ASP A 106 -16.07 12.44 -8.66
C ASP A 106 -14.97 13.47 -9.00
N ASN A 107 -13.72 13.02 -9.01
CA ASN A 107 -12.55 13.85 -9.30
C ASN A 107 -12.07 13.72 -10.75
N ILE A 108 -11.32 14.73 -11.20
CA ILE A 108 -10.52 14.68 -12.42
C ILE A 108 -9.04 14.83 -12.04
N ILE A 109 -8.23 13.83 -12.37
CA ILE A 109 -6.81 13.76 -12.07
C ILE A 109 -6.05 13.74 -13.39
N ARG A 110 -5.33 14.82 -13.70
CA ARG A 110 -4.61 14.99 -14.97
C ARG A 110 -3.45 15.96 -14.88
N ASN A 111 -2.55 15.92 -15.86
CA ASN A 111 -1.42 16.85 -16.05
C ASN A 111 -0.44 16.92 -14.87
N ASN A 112 -0.45 15.94 -13.97
CA ASN A 112 0.47 15.90 -12.83
C ASN A 112 1.70 15.04 -13.14
N ARG A 113 2.83 15.41 -12.53
CA ARG A 113 4.00 14.54 -12.43
C ARG A 113 3.72 13.40 -11.44
N ALA A 114 4.29 12.22 -11.72
CA ALA A 114 4.26 11.01 -10.89
C ALA A 114 2.87 10.32 -10.83
N ARG A 115 2.45 9.82 -9.67
CA ARG A 115 1.24 9.00 -9.51
C ARG A 115 -0.04 9.85 -9.45
N GLY A 116 -1.20 9.29 -9.78
CA GLY A 116 -2.49 9.96 -9.63
C GLY A 116 -2.92 10.07 -8.17
N ALA A 117 -3.25 8.93 -7.55
CA ALA A 117 -3.61 8.84 -6.13
C ALA A 117 -2.76 7.77 -5.41
N LEU A 118 -2.43 8.02 -4.13
CA LEU A 118 -1.77 7.04 -3.26
C LEU A 118 -2.63 6.80 -2.02
N PHE A 119 -2.96 5.53 -1.75
CA PHE A 119 -3.66 5.12 -0.54
C PHE A 119 -2.82 4.10 0.23
N SER A 120 -2.71 4.31 1.54
CA SER A 120 -2.01 3.44 2.48
C SER A 120 -2.69 3.58 3.83
N THR A 121 -3.79 2.85 4.02
CA THR A 121 -4.60 2.90 5.25
C THR A 121 -5.26 1.53 5.47
N PRO A 122 -5.23 0.98 6.70
CA PRO A 122 -5.97 -0.24 7.03
C PRO A 122 -7.48 -0.07 7.13
N LYS A 123 -7.98 1.17 7.09
CA LYS A 123 -9.43 1.43 7.04
C LYS A 123 -9.92 1.47 5.59
N ARG A 124 -11.24 1.46 5.46
CA ARG A 124 -11.93 1.40 4.17
C ARG A 124 -11.54 2.54 3.24
N VAL A 125 -11.27 2.19 1.99
CA VAL A 125 -11.04 3.14 0.88
C VAL A 125 -12.06 2.91 -0.22
N ILE A 126 -12.78 3.95 -0.62
CA ILE A 126 -13.64 3.99 -1.79
C ILE A 126 -13.04 4.97 -2.79
N CYS A 127 -12.61 4.48 -3.94
CA CYS A 127 -12.15 5.28 -5.08
C CYS A 127 -13.14 5.07 -6.23
N GLU A 128 -14.05 6.02 -6.46
CA GLU A 128 -15.14 5.82 -7.42
C GLU A 128 -15.50 7.01 -8.28
N ASN A 129 -16.02 6.75 -9.49
CA ASN A 129 -16.50 7.78 -10.40
C ASN A 129 -15.44 8.85 -10.76
N ASN A 130 -14.15 8.52 -10.68
CA ASN A 130 -13.07 9.44 -11.02
C ASN A 130 -12.65 9.28 -12.49
N LEU A 131 -12.15 10.37 -13.06
CA LEU A 131 -11.41 10.40 -14.31
C LEU A 131 -9.91 10.54 -14.02
N PHE A 132 -9.13 9.51 -14.34
CA PHE A 132 -7.68 9.57 -14.40
C PHE A 132 -7.26 9.74 -15.85
N ASP A 133 -6.82 10.94 -16.21
CA ASP A 133 -6.61 11.39 -17.59
C ASP A 133 -5.12 11.70 -17.80
N HIS A 134 -4.44 10.81 -18.52
CA HIS A 134 -3.02 10.89 -18.87
C HIS A 134 -2.08 11.05 -17.66
N THR A 135 -2.30 10.27 -16.60
CA THR A 135 -1.38 10.28 -15.45
C THR A 135 0.00 9.81 -15.90
N HIS A 136 1.03 10.57 -15.56
CA HIS A 136 2.41 10.25 -15.94
C HIS A 136 2.85 8.87 -15.41
N GLY A 137 2.61 8.59 -14.15
CA GLY A 137 2.81 7.28 -13.53
C GLY A 137 1.51 6.48 -13.41
N THR A 138 1.51 5.54 -12.47
CA THR A 138 0.30 4.75 -12.12
C THR A 138 -0.82 5.68 -11.69
N ALA A 139 -2.04 5.38 -12.11
CA ALA A 139 -3.21 6.17 -11.75
C ALA A 139 -3.52 6.01 -10.26
N ILE A 140 -3.43 4.79 -9.74
CA ILE A 140 -3.64 4.47 -8.33
C ILE A 140 -2.48 3.62 -7.83
N LEU A 141 -1.85 4.08 -6.75
CA LEU A 141 -0.83 3.36 -6.01
C LEU A 141 -1.36 2.97 -4.64
N LEU A 142 -1.40 1.67 -4.35
CA LEU A 142 -1.50 1.17 -2.98
C LEU A 142 -0.08 0.84 -2.53
N CYS A 143 0.41 1.55 -1.51
CA CYS A 143 1.80 1.46 -1.06
C CYS A 143 1.88 1.14 0.44
N GLY A 144 3.09 1.18 0.96
CA GLY A 144 3.40 1.12 2.38
C GLY A 144 4.83 0.63 2.55
N ASP A 145 5.59 1.26 3.45
CA ASP A 145 6.94 0.83 3.79
C ASP A 145 7.33 1.27 5.19
N CYS A 146 8.23 0.53 5.81
CA CYS A 146 8.89 0.90 7.06
C CYS A 146 10.42 0.90 6.89
N ASN A 147 10.91 1.30 5.70
CA ASN A 147 12.32 1.17 5.31
C ASN A 147 12.91 2.43 4.67
N GLY A 148 12.12 3.17 3.89
CA GLY A 148 12.50 4.38 3.17
C GLY A 148 11.66 5.59 3.57
N TRP A 149 10.38 5.62 3.18
CA TRP A 149 9.47 6.74 3.49
C TRP A 149 8.82 6.61 4.87
N TYR A 150 8.73 5.38 5.41
CA TYR A 150 8.06 5.11 6.68
C TYR A 150 6.58 5.55 6.64
N GLU A 151 5.92 5.30 5.52
CA GLU A 151 4.49 5.57 5.33
C GLU A 151 3.68 4.34 5.74
N THR A 152 2.79 4.51 6.73
CA THR A 152 2.01 3.38 7.26
C THR A 152 0.77 3.10 6.45
N GLY A 153 0.36 1.84 6.50
CA GLY A 153 -1.03 1.47 6.30
C GLY A 153 -1.23 0.37 5.26
N ALA A 154 -1.20 -0.87 5.73
CA ALA A 154 -1.65 -2.01 4.93
C ALA A 154 -3.11 -1.81 4.49
N CYS A 155 -3.37 -1.63 3.20
CA CYS A 155 -4.74 -1.64 2.65
C CYS A 155 -5.45 -2.97 2.91
N LYS A 156 -6.59 -2.95 3.61
CA LYS A 156 -7.38 -4.15 3.99
C LYS A 156 -8.79 -4.21 3.39
N GLU A 157 -9.34 -3.07 2.99
CA GLU A 157 -10.61 -2.96 2.28
C GLU A 157 -10.53 -1.79 1.30
N VAL A 158 -10.34 -2.08 0.01
CA VAL A 158 -10.23 -1.06 -1.03
C VAL A 158 -11.17 -1.39 -2.18
N ILE A 159 -12.03 -0.43 -2.52
CA ILE A 159 -13.00 -0.55 -3.60
C ILE A 159 -12.68 0.52 -4.64
N ILE A 160 -12.19 0.09 -5.81
CA ILE A 160 -11.90 0.93 -6.97
C ILE A 160 -12.97 0.62 -8.02
N ARG A 161 -13.96 1.49 -8.17
CA ARG A 161 -15.09 1.21 -9.07
C ARG A 161 -15.58 2.37 -9.92
N ASN A 162 -16.13 2.07 -11.08
CA ASN A 162 -16.72 3.07 -11.98
C ASN A 162 -15.75 4.22 -12.36
N ASN A 163 -14.44 4.00 -12.29
CA ASN A 163 -13.45 4.98 -12.72
C ASN A 163 -13.16 4.81 -14.21
N ARG A 164 -12.69 5.90 -14.83
CA ARG A 164 -12.19 5.92 -16.20
C ARG A 164 -10.71 6.25 -16.19
N PHE A 165 -9.89 5.35 -16.73
CA PHE A 165 -8.45 5.51 -16.86
C PHE A 165 -8.12 5.72 -18.34
N ILE A 166 -7.66 6.91 -18.71
CA ILE A 166 -7.27 7.26 -20.07
C ILE A 166 -5.75 7.39 -20.11
N ASN A 167 -5.10 6.50 -20.86
CA ASN A 167 -3.68 6.53 -21.18
C ASN A 167 -2.80 6.84 -19.95
N ALA A 168 -3.02 6.14 -18.85
CA ALA A 168 -2.13 6.20 -17.70
C ALA A 168 -0.75 5.59 -18.04
N LEU A 169 0.26 5.86 -17.22
CA LEU A 169 1.65 5.41 -17.41
C LEU A 169 2.36 6.03 -18.63
N THR A 170 2.17 7.32 -18.91
CA THR A 170 2.90 7.99 -20.01
C THR A 170 4.39 8.23 -19.73
N ALA A 171 4.89 7.91 -18.54
CA ALA A 171 6.31 7.94 -18.17
C ALA A 171 6.67 6.94 -17.06
N THR A 172 7.97 6.62 -16.93
CA THR A 172 8.48 5.64 -15.95
C THR A 172 8.79 6.29 -14.60
N TYR A 173 8.27 5.73 -13.50
CA TYR A 173 8.58 6.12 -12.12
C TYR A 173 8.79 4.91 -11.21
N GLN A 174 9.28 5.15 -9.99
CA GLN A 174 9.31 4.13 -8.93
C GLN A 174 7.88 3.74 -8.54
N PHE A 175 7.68 2.44 -8.29
CA PHE A 175 6.42 1.84 -7.84
C PHE A 175 5.25 1.94 -8.83
N THR A 176 5.51 2.23 -10.11
CA THR A 176 4.47 2.39 -11.15
C THR A 176 4.56 1.28 -12.18
N ASN A 177 4.23 0.05 -11.79
CA ASN A 177 4.39 -1.14 -12.63
C ASN A 177 3.18 -1.45 -13.53
N ALA A 178 2.03 -0.82 -13.25
CA ALA A 178 0.77 -0.95 -13.99
C ALA A 178 -0.16 0.26 -13.74
N VAL A 179 -1.26 0.40 -14.51
CA VAL A 179 -2.23 1.50 -14.33
C VAL A 179 -2.73 1.57 -12.88
N ILE A 180 -2.94 0.43 -12.25
CA ILE A 180 -3.12 0.29 -10.80
C ILE A 180 -1.96 -0.54 -10.26
N SER A 181 -1.14 0.06 -9.40
CA SER A 181 0.01 -0.62 -8.78
C SER A 181 -0.25 -0.83 -7.29
N ILE A 182 -0.24 -2.08 -6.85
CA ILE A 182 -0.30 -2.49 -5.44
C ILE A 182 1.12 -2.93 -5.07
N TYR A 183 1.90 -2.01 -4.51
CA TYR A 183 3.35 -2.13 -4.39
C TYR A 183 3.82 -1.67 -3.00
N PRO A 184 3.73 -2.51 -1.97
CA PRO A 184 4.47 -2.30 -0.73
C PRO A 184 5.97 -2.57 -0.93
N GLU A 185 6.83 -1.84 -0.22
CA GLU A 185 8.27 -2.09 -0.22
C GLU A 185 8.64 -3.12 0.84
N ILE A 186 8.94 -4.34 0.41
CA ILE A 186 9.26 -5.49 1.26
C ILE A 186 10.66 -6.00 0.91
N PRO A 187 11.71 -5.62 1.66
CA PRO A 187 13.09 -6.04 1.40
C PRO A 187 13.27 -7.56 1.31
N ASN A 188 12.64 -8.32 2.21
CA ASN A 188 12.72 -9.77 2.24
C ASN A 188 11.38 -10.43 1.90
N LEU A 189 10.93 -10.23 0.65
CA LEU A 189 9.68 -10.82 0.16
C LEU A 189 9.72 -12.36 0.15
N LYS A 190 10.89 -12.96 -0.08
CA LYS A 190 11.05 -14.43 -0.21
C LYS A 190 10.72 -15.16 1.09
N ASP A 191 11.10 -14.58 2.23
CA ASP A 191 10.86 -15.18 3.55
C ASP A 191 9.58 -14.64 4.22
N GLN A 192 8.81 -13.80 3.52
CA GLN A 192 7.53 -13.29 4.01
C GLN A 192 6.50 -14.43 4.13
N GLN A 193 5.88 -14.57 5.29
CA GLN A 193 4.87 -15.56 5.65
C GLN A 193 3.44 -15.02 5.48
N GLN A 194 3.21 -13.75 5.81
CA GLN A 194 1.90 -13.07 5.78
C GLN A 194 1.82 -12.03 4.66
N PHE A 195 0.65 -11.86 4.07
CA PHE A 195 0.42 -10.82 3.06
C PHE A 195 0.21 -9.45 3.70
N PHE A 196 0.83 -8.42 3.11
CA PHE A 196 0.72 -7.05 3.60
C PHE A 196 -0.67 -6.47 3.28
N HIS A 197 -1.09 -6.50 2.02
CA HIS A 197 -2.40 -6.02 1.58
C HIS A 197 -3.45 -7.13 1.51
N SER A 198 -4.72 -6.75 1.65
CA SER A 198 -5.83 -7.66 1.37
C SER A 198 -7.13 -6.93 1.00
N GLY A 199 -8.12 -7.68 0.51
CA GLY A 199 -9.51 -7.19 0.37
C GLY A 199 -9.65 -6.06 -0.65
N ILE A 200 -9.03 -6.22 -1.82
CA ILE A 200 -9.01 -5.22 -2.88
C ILE A 200 -9.99 -5.64 -3.98
N VAL A 201 -10.91 -4.75 -4.35
CA VAL A 201 -11.89 -4.95 -5.42
C VAL A 201 -11.73 -3.85 -6.46
N ILE A 202 -11.47 -4.26 -7.70
CA ILE A 202 -11.35 -3.39 -8.87
C ILE A 202 -12.47 -3.79 -9.84
N GLU A 203 -13.56 -3.01 -9.87
CA GLU A 203 -14.75 -3.40 -10.61
C GLU A 203 -15.41 -2.30 -11.44
N ASN A 204 -16.04 -2.68 -12.56
CA ASN A 204 -16.82 -1.75 -13.39
C ASN A 204 -16.03 -0.51 -13.88
N ASN A 205 -14.71 -0.60 -13.96
CA ASN A 205 -13.88 0.49 -14.47
C ASN A 205 -13.71 0.37 -15.99
N THR A 206 -13.38 1.50 -16.63
CA THR A 206 -13.00 1.55 -18.04
C THR A 206 -11.54 1.94 -18.17
N PHE A 207 -10.76 1.13 -18.89
CA PHE A 207 -9.36 1.35 -19.21
C PHE A 207 -9.25 1.61 -20.72
N GLU A 208 -8.85 2.82 -21.10
CA GLU A 208 -8.47 3.19 -22.45
C GLU A 208 -6.95 3.33 -22.47
N THR A 209 -6.24 2.32 -22.99
CA THR A 209 -4.79 2.22 -22.82
C THR A 209 -4.04 2.08 -24.14
N PHE A 210 -2.85 2.67 -24.21
CA PHE A 210 -1.91 2.51 -25.32
C PHE A 210 -0.89 1.39 -25.07
N ASP A 211 -0.66 1.00 -23.81
CA ASP A 211 0.27 -0.08 -23.42
C ASP A 211 -0.46 -1.18 -22.62
N ARG A 212 0.25 -2.25 -22.27
CA ARG A 212 -0.33 -3.49 -21.72
C ARG A 212 -0.67 -3.47 -20.22
N PRO A 213 0.16 -2.92 -19.30
CA PRO A 213 -0.01 -3.16 -17.85
C PRO A 213 -1.25 -2.53 -17.22
N LEU A 214 -2.17 -3.35 -16.71
CA LEU A 214 -3.39 -2.88 -16.04
C LEU A 214 -3.28 -2.94 -14.52
N VAL A 215 -2.91 -4.11 -13.99
CA VAL A 215 -2.77 -4.34 -12.55
C VAL A 215 -1.45 -5.03 -12.23
N TYR A 216 -0.72 -4.44 -11.29
CA TYR A 216 0.40 -5.05 -10.62
C TYR A 216 0.05 -5.25 -9.16
N ALA A 217 0.31 -6.43 -8.59
CA ALA A 217 0.13 -6.64 -7.15
C ALA A 217 1.28 -7.42 -6.50
N LYS A 218 1.76 -6.89 -5.38
CA LYS A 218 2.75 -7.52 -4.52
C LYS A 218 2.21 -7.75 -3.11
N SER A 219 2.48 -8.92 -2.54
CA SER A 219 2.10 -9.26 -1.15
C SER A 219 0.63 -8.95 -0.84
N THR A 220 -0.26 -9.54 -1.63
CA THR A 220 -1.70 -9.23 -1.61
C THR A 220 -2.55 -10.50 -1.53
N ASP A 221 -3.49 -10.54 -0.58
CA ASP A 221 -4.46 -11.63 -0.42
C ASP A 221 -5.91 -11.15 -0.69
N GLY A 222 -6.63 -11.82 -1.59
CA GLY A 222 -8.01 -11.45 -1.90
C GLY A 222 -8.12 -10.20 -2.77
N LEU A 223 -7.63 -10.31 -4.01
CA LEU A 223 -7.77 -9.29 -5.06
C LEU A 223 -8.83 -9.73 -6.08
N ILE A 224 -9.83 -8.90 -6.33
CA ILE A 224 -10.88 -9.15 -7.31
C ILE A 224 -10.78 -8.11 -8.43
N PHE A 225 -10.64 -8.56 -9.68
CA PHE A 225 -10.71 -7.73 -10.87
C PHE A 225 -11.87 -8.20 -11.76
N ARG A 226 -13.00 -7.46 -11.74
CA ARG A 226 -14.22 -7.92 -12.40
C ARG A 226 -15.02 -6.86 -13.14
N ASN A 227 -15.75 -7.28 -14.17
CA ASN A 227 -16.67 -6.41 -14.92
C ASN A 227 -16.01 -5.15 -15.51
N ASN A 228 -14.69 -5.13 -15.66
CA ASN A 228 -13.97 -4.00 -16.23
C ASN A 228 -14.02 -4.07 -17.76
N THR A 229 -13.92 -2.92 -18.42
CA THR A 229 -13.81 -2.82 -19.88
C THR A 229 -12.44 -2.27 -20.24
N VAL A 230 -11.76 -2.89 -21.19
CA VAL A 230 -10.42 -2.51 -21.66
C VAL A 230 -10.47 -2.31 -23.16
N THR A 231 -10.14 -1.10 -23.60
CA THR A 231 -9.96 -0.74 -25.01
C THR A 231 -8.52 -0.29 -25.25
N TYR A 232 -8.06 -0.49 -26.48
CA TYR A 232 -6.68 -0.23 -26.87
C TYR A 232 -6.63 0.88 -27.91
N ASN A 233 -5.60 1.71 -27.83
CA ASN A 233 -5.33 2.74 -28.83
C ASN A 233 -3.83 2.82 -29.14
N THR A 234 -3.47 3.69 -30.08
CA THR A 234 -2.08 3.93 -30.51
C THR A 234 -1.72 5.42 -30.36
N GLU A 235 -2.28 6.12 -29.37
CA GLU A 235 -1.96 7.53 -29.12
C GLU A 235 -0.50 7.72 -28.68
N PHE A 236 0.09 6.69 -28.06
CA PHE A 236 1.51 6.63 -27.71
C PHE A 236 2.10 5.27 -28.10
N GLU A 237 3.40 5.25 -28.36
CA GLU A 237 4.15 4.00 -28.58
C GLU A 237 4.34 3.23 -27.25
N PRO A 238 4.02 1.93 -27.19
CA PRO A 238 4.23 1.12 -26.00
C PRO A 238 5.71 1.07 -25.61
N PHE A 239 6.04 1.45 -24.37
CA PHE A 239 7.42 1.51 -23.89
C PHE A 239 7.63 0.83 -22.54
N HIS A 240 6.55 0.54 -21.81
CA HIS A 240 6.65 0.04 -20.44
C HIS A 240 7.31 -1.34 -20.42
N TRP A 241 8.19 -1.60 -19.44
CA TRP A 241 8.96 -2.85 -19.39
C TRP A 241 8.07 -4.06 -19.04
N ASN A 242 7.07 -3.86 -18.18
CA ASN A 242 6.05 -4.88 -17.92
C ASN A 242 5.18 -5.01 -19.18
N LYS A 243 5.12 -6.22 -19.73
CA LYS A 243 4.34 -6.54 -20.94
C LYS A 243 3.08 -7.36 -20.63
N HIS A 244 2.75 -7.58 -19.35
CA HIS A 244 1.58 -8.35 -18.95
C HIS A 244 0.50 -7.41 -18.39
N PRO A 245 -0.76 -7.52 -18.85
CA PRO A 245 -1.90 -6.84 -18.23
C PRO A 245 -2.01 -7.10 -16.73
N PHE A 246 -1.71 -8.33 -16.31
CA PHE A 246 -1.70 -8.74 -14.91
C PHE A 246 -0.33 -9.27 -14.54
N PHE A 247 0.34 -8.61 -13.59
CA PHE A 247 1.59 -9.10 -13.03
C PHE A 247 1.50 -9.17 -11.50
N PHE A 248 1.60 -10.38 -10.97
CA PHE A 248 1.44 -10.66 -9.55
C PHE A 248 2.71 -11.26 -8.94
N GLU A 249 3.14 -10.72 -7.81
CA GLU A 249 4.27 -11.20 -7.03
C GLU A 249 3.80 -11.52 -5.61
N ARG A 250 3.88 -12.78 -5.16
CA ARG A 250 3.43 -13.20 -3.83
C ARG A 250 1.97 -12.76 -3.58
N VAL A 251 1.03 -13.39 -4.30
CA VAL A 251 -0.41 -13.19 -4.11
C VAL A 251 -1.13 -14.46 -3.69
N SER A 252 -2.33 -14.32 -3.17
CA SER A 252 -3.28 -15.42 -2.95
C SER A 252 -4.72 -14.94 -3.19
N ASN A 253 -5.60 -15.88 -3.51
CA ASN A 253 -7.04 -15.65 -3.68
C ASN A 253 -7.37 -14.51 -4.68
N VAL A 254 -6.67 -14.49 -5.83
CA VAL A 254 -6.96 -13.54 -6.91
C VAL A 254 -8.10 -14.09 -7.77
N LEU A 255 -9.12 -13.27 -8.03
CA LEU A 255 -10.22 -13.58 -8.92
C LEU A 255 -10.27 -12.59 -10.08
N ILE A 256 -10.19 -13.09 -11.30
CA ILE A 256 -10.37 -12.32 -12.53
C ILE A 256 -11.62 -12.85 -13.23
N GLU A 257 -12.69 -12.05 -13.32
CA GLU A 257 -13.95 -12.54 -13.89
C GLU A 257 -14.72 -11.50 -14.71
N ASN A 258 -15.40 -11.94 -15.77
CA ASN A 258 -16.35 -11.12 -16.53
C ASN A 258 -15.80 -9.79 -17.08
N ASN A 259 -14.49 -9.72 -17.37
CA ASN A 259 -13.86 -8.55 -17.95
C ASN A 259 -13.95 -8.57 -19.48
N ARG A 260 -14.16 -7.41 -20.10
CA ARG A 260 -14.25 -7.26 -21.56
C ARG A 260 -13.00 -6.60 -22.09
N PHE A 261 -12.27 -7.31 -22.94
CA PHE A 261 -11.10 -6.80 -23.65
C PHE A 261 -11.43 -6.68 -25.14
N GLU A 262 -11.23 -5.51 -25.73
CA GLU A 262 -11.54 -5.23 -27.14
C GLU A 262 -10.90 -6.25 -28.10
N ASN A 263 -9.65 -6.64 -27.83
CA ASN A 263 -8.90 -7.60 -28.64
C ASN A 263 -8.91 -9.03 -28.06
N GLY A 264 -9.79 -9.31 -27.07
CA GLY A 264 -9.70 -10.51 -26.25
C GLY A 264 -8.48 -10.50 -25.32
N TRP A 265 -8.34 -11.57 -24.54
CA TRP A 265 -7.18 -11.80 -23.67
C TRP A 265 -6.98 -13.31 -23.45
N ASP A 266 -5.76 -13.70 -23.11
CA ASP A 266 -5.33 -15.09 -22.92
C ASP A 266 -4.66 -15.21 -21.55
N ALA A 267 -5.28 -15.94 -20.62
CA ALA A 267 -4.80 -16.03 -19.24
C ALA A 267 -3.36 -16.57 -19.13
N GLU A 268 -2.94 -17.50 -20.00
CA GLU A 268 -1.60 -18.08 -19.97
C GLU A 268 -0.52 -17.06 -20.40
N LYS A 269 -0.87 -16.11 -21.26
CA LYS A 269 0.06 -15.09 -21.79
C LYS A 269 -0.01 -13.76 -21.04
N ASP A 270 -1.21 -13.40 -20.59
CA ASP A 270 -1.50 -12.08 -20.02
C ASP A 270 -1.35 -12.01 -18.51
N ILE A 271 -1.26 -13.17 -17.84
CA ILE A 271 -0.98 -13.26 -16.41
C ILE A 271 0.46 -13.72 -16.21
N ARG A 272 1.24 -12.91 -15.51
CA ARG A 272 2.54 -13.31 -14.97
C ARG A 272 2.43 -13.44 -13.47
N THR A 273 2.96 -14.54 -12.93
CA THR A 273 3.02 -14.81 -11.49
C THR A 273 4.44 -15.12 -11.05
N GLU A 274 4.81 -14.58 -9.90
CA GLU A 274 6.04 -14.93 -9.21
C GLU A 274 5.77 -15.15 -7.73
N ASN A 275 6.52 -16.06 -7.09
CA ASN A 275 6.46 -16.32 -5.64
C ASN A 275 5.04 -16.58 -5.10
N SER A 276 4.16 -17.13 -5.93
CA SER A 276 2.75 -17.43 -5.60
C SER A 276 2.49 -18.92 -5.83
N ALA A 277 1.52 -19.48 -5.12
CA ALA A 277 1.09 -20.85 -5.36
C ALA A 277 0.42 -20.98 -6.74
N GLU A 278 0.42 -22.19 -7.31
CA GLU A 278 -0.18 -22.45 -8.64
C GLU A 278 -1.70 -22.13 -8.67
N ASP A 279 -2.38 -22.30 -7.55
CA ASP A 279 -3.82 -22.05 -7.36
C ASP A 279 -4.13 -20.62 -6.89
N ALA A 280 -3.14 -19.73 -6.82
CA ALA A 280 -3.32 -18.38 -6.30
C ALA A 280 -4.28 -17.51 -7.13
N ILE A 281 -4.55 -17.88 -8.39
CA ILE A 281 -5.40 -17.13 -9.31
C ILE A 281 -6.49 -18.03 -9.89
N THR A 282 -7.71 -17.53 -9.84
CA THR A 282 -8.87 -18.11 -10.50
C THR A 282 -9.36 -17.15 -11.59
N VAL A 283 -9.51 -17.65 -12.81
CA VAL A 283 -10.10 -16.93 -13.94
C VAL A 283 -11.49 -17.51 -14.23
N LYS A 284 -12.52 -16.67 -14.36
CA LYS A 284 -13.91 -17.08 -14.66
C LYS A 284 -14.56 -16.27 -15.79
#